data_AF-A0A8T6LTV6-F1
#
_entry.id   AF-A0A8T6LTV6-F1
#
_cell.length_a   1.000
_cell.length_b   1.000
_cell.length_c   1.000
_cell.angle_alpha   90.00
_cell.angle_beta   90.00
_cell.angle_gamma   90.00
#
_symmetry.space_group_name_H-M   'P 1'
#
loop_
_entity.id
_entity.type
_entity.pdbx_description
1 polymer ?
#
loop_
_entity_poly.entity_id
_entity_poly.type
_entity_poly.pdbx_seq_one_letter_code
_entity_poly.pdbx_strand_id
1 'polypeptide(L)'
;MKDEAEEMKWDAINRFFDKVFDDPDAFPDSAAIFAWTDEELVKIFTKERLRTIKTIAKDKPKTVKKLAELLKREVPAVSRDLKILEDMGIVRLERKGRI
;
A
#
# COMPACT_ATOMS: atom_id res chain seq x y z
N MET A 1 6.36 -26.90 0.44
CA MET A 1 6.38 -25.54 1.01
C MET A 1 6.24 -24.43 -0.03
N LYS A 2 6.83 -24.51 -1.24
CA LYS A 2 6.54 -23.52 -2.30
C LYS A 2 5.12 -23.65 -2.88
N ASP A 3 4.59 -24.86 -2.96
CA ASP A 3 3.28 -25.11 -3.59
C ASP A 3 2.09 -24.61 -2.76
N GLU A 4 2.12 -24.74 -1.43
CA GLU A 4 1.01 -24.34 -0.55
C GLU A 4 0.76 -22.82 -0.55
N ALA A 5 1.83 -22.01 -0.51
CA ALA A 5 1.70 -20.55 -0.53
C ALA A 5 1.18 -20.04 -1.88
N GLU A 6 1.53 -20.73 -2.96
CA GLU A 6 1.05 -20.42 -4.31
C GLU A 6 -0.43 -20.79 -4.46
N GLU A 7 -0.83 -21.94 -3.95
CA GLU A 7 -2.22 -22.40 -3.91
C GLU A 7 -3.12 -21.46 -3.08
N MET A 8 -2.67 -21.07 -1.87
CA MET A 8 -3.37 -20.09 -1.04
C MET A 8 -3.59 -18.74 -1.76
N LYS A 9 -2.61 -18.31 -2.55
CA LYS A 9 -2.71 -17.07 -3.33
C LYS A 9 -3.74 -17.19 -4.43
N TRP A 10 -3.76 -18.31 -5.16
CA TRP A 10 -4.77 -18.58 -6.20
C TRP A 10 -6.18 -18.67 -5.61
N ASP A 11 -6.34 -19.30 -4.46
CA ASP A 11 -7.62 -19.35 -3.74
C ASP A 11 -8.12 -17.97 -3.32
N ALA A 12 -7.22 -17.08 -2.88
CA ALA A 12 -7.58 -15.71 -2.55
C ALA A 12 -8.03 -14.92 -3.79
N ILE A 13 -7.35 -15.12 -4.92
CA ILE A 13 -7.68 -14.48 -6.20
C ILE A 13 -9.04 -14.98 -6.72
N ASN A 14 -9.27 -16.29 -6.74
CA ASN A 14 -10.53 -16.87 -7.21
C ASN A 14 -11.72 -16.38 -6.38
N ARG A 15 -11.60 -16.41 -5.04
CA ARG A 15 -12.66 -15.89 -4.15
C ARG A 15 -12.93 -14.40 -4.34
N PHE A 16 -11.94 -13.62 -4.77
CA PHE A 16 -12.17 -12.21 -5.11
C PHE A 16 -12.94 -12.10 -6.42
N PHE A 17 -12.53 -12.82 -7.47
CA PHE A 17 -13.22 -12.83 -8.76
C PHE A 17 -14.66 -13.30 -8.66
N ASP A 18 -14.94 -14.38 -7.91
CA ASP A 18 -16.31 -14.87 -7.71
C ASP A 18 -17.22 -13.76 -7.17
N LYS A 19 -16.76 -13.00 -6.18
CA LYS A 19 -17.51 -11.87 -5.63
C LYS A 19 -17.70 -10.73 -6.63
N VAL A 20 -16.69 -10.44 -7.45
CA VAL A 20 -16.79 -9.41 -8.50
C VAL A 20 -17.77 -9.83 -9.58
N PHE A 21 -17.81 -11.11 -9.96
CA PHE A 21 -18.77 -11.61 -10.94
C PHE A 21 -20.20 -11.68 -10.40
N ASP A 22 -20.37 -11.96 -9.10
CA ASP A 22 -21.67 -11.99 -8.43
C ASP A 22 -22.32 -10.60 -8.34
N ASP A 23 -21.54 -9.55 -8.08
CA ASP A 23 -22.02 -8.17 -8.01
C ASP A 23 -20.97 -7.18 -8.56
N PRO A 24 -20.87 -7.02 -9.89
CA PRO A 24 -19.86 -6.17 -10.52
C PRO A 24 -19.93 -4.71 -10.09
N ASP A 25 -21.15 -4.20 -9.85
CA ASP A 25 -21.39 -2.80 -9.51
C ASP A 25 -20.95 -2.44 -8.08
N ALA A 26 -20.72 -3.43 -7.21
CA ALA A 26 -20.22 -3.23 -5.85
C ALA A 26 -18.69 -3.03 -5.77
N PHE A 27 -17.95 -3.18 -6.87
CA PHE A 27 -16.50 -3.11 -6.89
C PHE A 27 -15.96 -1.91 -7.70
N PRO A 28 -14.79 -1.37 -7.33
CA PRO A 28 -14.15 -0.31 -8.12
C PRO A 28 -13.62 -0.85 -9.44
N ASP A 29 -13.51 0.02 -10.46
CA ASP A 29 -12.97 -0.28 -11.80
C ASP A 29 -11.56 -0.91 -11.78
N SER A 30 -10.81 -0.68 -10.71
CA SER A 30 -9.49 -1.27 -10.49
C SER A 30 -9.27 -1.60 -9.02
N ALA A 31 -8.77 -2.81 -8.76
CA ALA A 31 -8.38 -3.26 -7.44
C ALA A 31 -6.97 -3.87 -7.46
N ALA A 32 -6.25 -3.73 -6.36
CA ALA A 32 -4.98 -4.41 -6.13
C ALA A 32 -5.18 -5.49 -5.05
N ILE A 33 -4.74 -6.73 -5.35
CA ILE A 33 -4.77 -7.84 -4.40
C ILE A 33 -3.39 -8.01 -3.77
N PHE A 34 -3.34 -7.94 -2.45
CA PHE A 34 -2.12 -8.20 -1.67
C PHE A 34 -2.22 -9.57 -1.01
N ALA A 35 -1.50 -10.54 -1.54
CA ALA A 35 -1.39 -11.88 -0.95
C ALA A 35 -0.17 -11.92 -0.03
N TRP A 36 -0.36 -11.37 1.18
CA TRP A 36 0.67 -11.31 2.23
C TRP A 36 0.30 -12.23 3.39
N THR A 37 1.31 -12.76 4.07
CA THR A 37 1.11 -13.47 5.34
C THR A 37 0.74 -12.47 6.45
N ASP A 38 0.18 -12.97 7.55
CA ASP A 38 -0.13 -12.13 8.72
C ASP A 38 1.12 -11.46 9.30
N GLU A 39 2.26 -12.17 9.28
CA GLU A 39 3.55 -11.65 9.73
C GLU A 39 4.04 -10.50 8.84
N GLU A 40 3.88 -10.65 7.51
CA GLU A 40 4.15 -9.59 6.55
C GLU A 40 3.24 -8.39 6.81
N LEU A 41 1.92 -8.62 6.95
CA LEU A 41 0.95 -7.57 7.23
C LEU A 41 1.32 -6.73 8.47
N VAL A 42 1.65 -7.39 9.59
CA VAL A 42 2.02 -6.71 10.84
C VAL A 42 3.34 -5.93 10.70
N LYS A 43 4.32 -6.52 10.00
CA LYS A 43 5.61 -5.86 9.74
C LYS A 43 5.46 -4.62 8.86
N ILE A 44 4.46 -4.63 7.98
CA ILE A 44 4.20 -3.60 6.99
C ILE A 44 3.36 -2.47 7.57
N PHE A 45 2.23 -2.78 8.20
CA PHE A 45 1.25 -1.79 8.65
C PHE A 45 1.47 -1.33 10.08
N THR A 46 2.68 -0.81 10.34
CA THR A 46 2.96 -0.13 11.60
C THR A 46 2.10 1.13 11.74
N LYS A 47 1.86 1.55 12.99
CA LYS A 47 1.08 2.76 13.32
C LYS A 47 1.52 3.98 12.50
N GLU A 48 2.84 4.18 12.37
CA GLU A 48 3.39 5.32 11.66
C GLU A 48 3.19 5.23 10.14
N ARG A 49 3.29 4.05 9.54
CA ARG A 49 3.04 3.88 8.10
C ARG A 49 1.56 4.00 7.76
N LEU A 50 0.67 3.49 8.61
CA LEU A 50 -0.77 3.73 8.48
C LEU A 50 -1.10 5.23 8.55
N ARG A 51 -0.43 5.96 9.45
CA ARG A 51 -0.58 7.42 9.53
C ARG A 51 -0.06 8.12 8.28
N THR A 52 1.07 7.68 7.73
CA THR A 52 1.61 8.15 6.44
C THR A 52 0.60 7.93 5.32
N ILE A 53 0.07 6.71 5.15
CA ILE A 53 -0.93 6.38 4.12
C ILE A 53 -2.17 7.27 4.24
N LYS A 54 -2.73 7.40 5.45
CA LYS A 54 -3.91 8.25 5.71
C LYS A 54 -3.64 9.72 5.36
N THR A 55 -2.47 10.24 5.68
CA THR A 55 -2.08 11.63 5.40
C THR A 55 -1.90 11.85 3.89
N ILE A 56 -1.31 10.89 3.17
CA ILE A 56 -1.19 10.96 1.70
C ILE A 56 -2.57 10.97 1.04
N ALA A 57 -3.46 10.07 1.45
CA ALA A 57 -4.81 9.96 0.89
C ALA A 57 -5.64 11.24 1.12
N LYS A 58 -5.55 11.81 2.33
CA LYS A 58 -6.30 13.00 2.74
C LYS A 58 -5.73 14.29 2.15
N ASP A 59 -4.44 14.55 2.39
CA ASP A 59 -3.83 15.86 2.17
C ASP A 59 -3.06 15.96 0.85
N LYS A 60 -2.83 14.83 0.15
CA LYS A 60 -2.18 14.73 -1.16
C LYS A 60 -0.90 15.59 -1.30
N PRO A 61 0.06 15.50 -0.35
CA PRO A 61 1.25 16.34 -0.36
C PRO A 61 2.11 16.08 -1.60
N LYS A 62 2.66 17.15 -2.17
CA LYS A 62 3.45 17.09 -3.42
C LYS A 62 4.93 16.77 -3.20
N THR A 63 5.41 16.83 -1.95
CA THR A 63 6.81 16.60 -1.62
C THR A 63 6.95 15.82 -0.32
N VAL A 64 8.04 15.06 -0.19
CA VAL A 64 8.36 14.33 1.05
C VAL A 64 8.52 15.29 2.23
N LYS A 65 9.12 16.48 2.00
CA LYS A 65 9.24 17.52 3.02
C LYS A 65 7.87 17.95 3.55
N LYS A 66 6.90 18.20 2.66
CA LYS A 66 5.55 18.60 3.08
C LYS A 66 4.85 17.50 3.87
N LEU A 67 5.00 16.25 3.44
CA LEU A 67 4.46 15.10 4.17
C LEU A 67 5.06 14.97 5.57
N ALA A 68 6.36 15.18 5.71
CA ALA A 68 7.06 15.17 6.99
C ALA A 68 6.56 16.26 7.95
N GLU A 69 6.33 17.48 7.43
CA GLU A 69 5.71 18.59 8.18
C GLU A 69 4.31 18.21 8.69
N LEU A 70 3.44 17.63 7.84
CA LEU A 70 2.09 17.20 8.21
C LEU A 70 2.10 16.11 9.28
N LEU A 71 3.05 15.17 9.18
CA LEU A 71 3.21 14.08 10.14
C LEU A 71 3.88 14.52 11.45
N LYS A 72 4.51 15.71 11.47
CA LYS A 72 5.40 16.18 12.55
C LYS A 72 6.54 15.18 12.80
N ARG A 73 7.20 14.73 11.72
CA ARG A 73 8.29 13.75 11.75
C ARG A 73 9.46 14.22 10.90
N GLU A 74 10.63 13.65 11.18
CA GLU A 74 11.84 13.90 10.41
C GLU A 74 11.77 13.33 8.98
N VAL A 75 12.26 14.09 8.00
CA VAL A 75 12.26 13.71 6.58
C VAL A 75 12.90 12.33 6.33
N PRO A 76 14.05 11.97 6.94
CA PRO A 76 14.62 10.63 6.75
C PRO A 76 13.74 9.49 7.28
N ALA A 77 12.96 9.71 8.35
CA ALA A 77 12.05 8.69 8.86
C ALA A 77 10.88 8.46 7.89
N VAL A 78 10.29 9.55 7.40
CA VAL A 78 9.22 9.49 6.40
C VAL A 78 9.71 8.90 5.08
N SER A 79 10.92 9.24 4.64
CA SER A 79 11.52 8.70 3.41
C SER A 79 11.71 7.18 3.49
N ARG A 80 12.18 6.66 4.63
CA ARG A 80 12.29 5.21 4.85
C ARG A 80 10.93 4.52 4.81
N ASP A 81 9.92 5.09 5.46
CA ASP A 81 8.56 4.56 5.43
C ASP A 81 7.99 4.56 4.01
N LEU A 82 8.16 5.66 3.26
CA LEU A 82 7.72 5.77 1.88
C LEU A 82 8.42 4.74 0.98
N LYS A 83 9.73 4.51 1.17
CA LYS A 83 10.46 3.54 0.37
C LYS A 83 9.92 2.13 0.57
N ILE A 84 9.68 1.75 1.82
CA ILE A 84 9.08 0.46 2.17
C ILE A 84 7.68 0.35 1.53
N LEU A 85 6.82 1.37 1.72
CA LEU A 85 5.47 1.41 1.13
C LEU A 85 5.48 1.35 -0.41
N GLU A 86 6.48 1.93 -1.06
CA GLU A 86 6.66 1.88 -2.52
C GLU A 86 7.07 0.48 -2.98
N ASP A 87 8.04 -0.14 -2.31
CA ASP A 87 8.49 -1.50 -2.64
C ASP A 87 7.35 -2.53 -2.54
N MET A 88 6.32 -2.22 -1.77
CA MET A 88 5.12 -3.04 -1.57
C MET A 88 3.94 -2.63 -2.47
N GLY A 89 4.12 -1.63 -3.34
CA GLY A 89 3.10 -1.16 -4.26
C GLY A 89 1.94 -0.39 -3.62
N ILE A 90 2.06 0.01 -2.35
CA ILE A 90 1.01 0.76 -1.63
C ILE A 90 1.02 2.24 -2.05
N VAL A 91 2.20 2.80 -2.28
CA VAL A 91 2.38 4.16 -2.78
C VAL A 91 3.28 4.15 -4.02
N ARG A 92 3.17 5.19 -4.84
CA ARG A 92 4.08 5.43 -5.97
C ARG A 92 4.75 6.78 -5.79
N LEU A 93 6.08 6.82 -5.81
CA LEU A 93 6.82 8.08 -5.79
C LEU A 93 7.10 8.55 -7.21
N GLU A 94 6.78 9.80 -7.50
CA GLU A 94 7.14 10.44 -8.76
C GLU A 94 8.37 11.34 -8.55
N ARG A 95 9.45 11.07 -9.28
CA ARG A 95 10.62 11.94 -9.28
C ARG A 95 10.42 13.06 -10.31
N LYS A 96 10.04 14.24 -9.83
CA LYS A 96 10.07 15.46 -10.64
C LYS A 96 11.39 16.19 -10.39
N GLY A 97 12.28 16.19 -11.38
CA GLY A 97 13.54 16.91 -11.31
C GLY A 97 13.34 18.43 -11.24
N ARG A 98 14.32 19.16 -10.70
CA ARG A 98 14.61 20.51 -11.20
C ARG A 98 15.32 20.29 -12.53
N ILE A 99 14.66 20.63 -13.63
CA ILE A 99 15.35 20.90 -14.89
C ILE A 99 16.12 22.20 -14.69
#